data_AF-A0A941LEU4-F1
#
_entry.id   AF-A0A941LEU4-F1
#
_cell.length_a   1.000
_cell.length_b   1.000
_cell.length_c   1.000
_cell.angle_alpha   90.00
_cell.angle_beta   90.00
_cell.angle_gamma   90.00
#
_symmetry.space_group_name_H-M   'P 1'
#
loop_
_entity.id
_entity.type
_entity.pdbx_description
1 polymer ?
#
loop_
_entity_poly.entity_id
_entity_poly.type
_entity_poly.pdbx_seq_one_letter_code
_entity_poly.pdbx_strand_id
1 'polypeptide(L)'
;MAESSNLAAPEVRWSDGALKRMERAPMFLRGMVRRLAEKKARELGYAEITEEILEQFKGQMMGTMGGEGGMAEAADQMAKGQLPWTAAAKERLAAVPEFMRGMIKQIADEIARKGGHMEVNVDLFEKVEALGEIREQEAAPLEWTEGALALLQQKIKESPPIAMDFVSDMIKHDTEELAREKGLTRIDEETAVQLWEAPQERVAWSDEAWKRLQTSPDFVRSGIRKAAERRARKLGLKEVDSEHLTTFRNQAMMKAVKRIRSFGYNELTFDAFDTALQKTKRLQGNDQAEKRLQEIRSHFSDPEVKKPEGGTLGAELMGRFRKFLKGEGSL
;
A
#
# COMPACT_ATOMS: atom_id res chain seq x y z
N MET A 1 27.76 -15.63 35.82
CA MET A 1 26.33 -15.47 35.48
C MET A 1 26.03 -13.99 35.60
N ALA A 2 25.96 -13.29 34.46
CA ALA A 2 25.51 -11.91 34.41
C ALA A 2 24.12 -11.96 33.78
N GLU A 3 23.08 -11.81 34.61
CA GLU A 3 21.71 -11.67 34.13
C GLU A 3 21.57 -10.30 33.49
N SER A 4 21.47 -10.29 32.16
CA SER A 4 21.07 -9.13 31.38
C SER A 4 19.64 -8.77 31.77
N SER A 5 19.49 -7.67 32.50
CA SER A 5 18.22 -7.04 32.81
C SER A 5 17.54 -6.62 31.51
N ASN A 6 16.47 -7.35 31.17
CA ASN A 6 15.53 -6.98 30.13
C ASN A 6 14.81 -5.70 30.59
N LEU A 7 15.30 -4.53 30.18
CA LEU A 7 14.64 -3.25 30.41
C LEU A 7 13.31 -3.23 29.65
N ALA A 8 12.25 -3.72 30.30
CA ALA A 8 10.88 -3.51 29.87
C ALA A 8 10.66 -1.99 29.71
N ALA A 9 10.14 -1.59 28.55
CA ALA A 9 9.77 -0.20 28.31
C ALA A 9 8.85 0.30 29.44
N PRO A 10 9.01 1.55 29.92
CA PRO A 10 8.25 2.06 31.05
C PRO A 10 6.74 1.97 30.76
N GLU A 11 6.05 1.23 31.63
CA GLU A 11 4.61 1.03 31.54
C GLU A 11 3.91 2.35 31.91
N VAL A 12 3.15 2.91 30.97
CA VAL A 12 2.43 4.17 31.17
C VAL A 12 1.26 3.91 32.12
N ARG A 13 1.26 4.60 33.26
CA ARG A 13 0.21 4.45 34.29
C ARG A 13 -1.05 5.21 33.87
N TRP A 14 -2.20 4.77 34.37
CA TRP A 14 -3.47 5.44 34.13
C TRP A 14 -4.09 5.83 35.46
N SER A 15 -4.55 7.07 35.57
CA SER A 15 -5.38 7.49 36.70
C SER A 15 -6.76 6.83 36.65
N ASP A 16 -7.38 6.65 37.81
CA ASP A 16 -8.75 6.11 37.92
C ASP A 16 -9.77 6.97 37.15
N GLY A 17 -9.56 8.28 37.14
CA GLY A 17 -10.34 9.23 36.37
C GLY A 17 -10.25 9.02 34.87
N ALA A 18 -9.03 8.83 34.35
CA ALA A 18 -8.79 8.56 32.94
C ALA A 18 -9.39 7.22 32.51
N LEU A 19 -9.32 6.18 33.36
CA LEU A 19 -9.96 4.89 33.12
C LEU A 19 -11.48 5.01 33.03
N LYS A 20 -12.12 5.70 33.97
CA LYS A 20 -13.57 5.96 33.95
C LYS A 20 -14.00 6.74 32.71
N ARG A 21 -13.17 7.69 32.24
CA ARG A 21 -13.44 8.46 31.02
C ARG A 21 -13.31 7.59 29.77
N MET A 22 -12.32 6.70 29.74
CA MET A 22 -12.14 5.70 28.68
C MET A 22 -13.30 4.69 28.63
N GLU A 23 -13.87 4.31 29.77
CA GLU A 23 -15.04 3.42 29.84
C GLU A 23 -16.31 4.02 29.23
N ARG A 24 -16.41 5.36 29.15
CA ARG A 24 -17.52 6.02 28.43
C ARG A 24 -17.42 5.84 26.91
N ALA A 25 -16.25 5.47 26.38
CA ALA A 25 -16.10 5.14 24.98
C ALA A 25 -16.71 3.75 24.67
N PRO A 26 -17.28 3.55 23.47
CA PRO A 26 -17.76 2.24 23.01
C PRO A 26 -16.69 1.15 23.17
N MET A 27 -17.12 -0.04 23.60
CA MET A 27 -16.21 -1.15 23.98
C MET A 27 -15.16 -1.48 22.90
N PHE A 28 -15.55 -1.46 21.62
CA PHE A 28 -14.66 -1.76 20.50
C PHE A 28 -13.58 -0.68 20.26
N LEU A 29 -13.78 0.57 20.74
CA LEU A 29 -12.78 1.63 20.66
C LEU A 29 -11.82 1.65 21.85
N ARG A 30 -12.21 1.10 23.01
CA ARG A 30 -11.41 1.21 24.25
C ARG A 30 -10.00 0.68 24.09
N GLY A 31 -9.83 -0.47 23.43
CA GLY A 31 -8.51 -1.04 23.16
C GLY A 31 -7.64 -0.18 22.23
N MET A 32 -8.25 0.49 21.25
CA MET A 32 -7.57 1.40 20.34
C MET A 32 -7.20 2.72 21.04
N VAL A 33 -8.15 3.32 21.76
CA VAL A 33 -7.99 4.56 22.53
C VAL A 33 -6.90 4.39 23.60
N ARG A 34 -6.92 3.27 24.33
CA ARG A 34 -5.89 2.94 25.33
C ARG A 34 -4.51 2.91 24.69
N ARG A 35 -4.33 2.11 23.64
CA ARG A 35 -3.05 1.94 22.96
C ARG A 35 -2.53 3.26 22.38
N LEU A 36 -3.42 4.08 21.84
CA LEU A 36 -3.06 5.40 21.32
C LEU A 36 -2.64 6.35 22.43
N ALA A 37 -3.43 6.45 23.49
CA ALA A 37 -3.12 7.35 24.60
C ALA A 37 -1.78 6.96 25.24
N GLU A 38 -1.50 5.66 25.39
CA GLU A 38 -0.21 5.15 25.86
C GLU A 38 0.94 5.46 24.89
N LYS A 39 0.73 5.29 23.57
CA LYS A 39 1.75 5.65 22.57
C LYS A 39 2.09 7.14 22.61
N LYS A 40 1.07 8.00 22.62
CA LYS A 40 1.24 9.46 22.63
C LYS A 40 1.79 9.96 23.96
N ALA A 41 1.43 9.32 25.07
CA ALA A 41 2.05 9.55 26.37
C ALA A 41 3.55 9.24 26.34
N ARG A 42 3.97 8.12 25.75
CA ARG A 42 5.40 7.81 25.56
C ARG A 42 6.12 8.83 24.68
N GLU A 43 5.51 9.25 23.56
CA GLU A 43 6.09 10.25 22.65
C GLU A 43 6.28 11.61 23.33
N LEU A 44 5.36 12.02 24.21
CA LEU A 44 5.40 13.28 24.93
C LEU A 44 6.10 13.19 26.30
N GLY A 45 6.61 12.01 26.67
CA GLY A 45 7.32 11.78 27.94
C GLY A 45 6.43 11.73 29.19
N TYR A 46 5.11 11.53 29.04
CA TYR A 46 4.20 11.37 30.16
C TYR A 46 4.30 9.95 30.76
N ALA A 47 4.59 9.88 32.06
CA ALA A 47 4.64 8.63 32.81
C ALA A 47 3.24 8.13 33.25
N GLU A 48 2.25 9.04 33.31
CA GLU A 48 0.88 8.75 33.69
C GLU A 48 -0.11 9.50 32.79
N ILE A 49 -1.21 8.86 32.43
CA ILE A 49 -2.33 9.44 31.69
C ILE A 49 -3.42 9.85 32.68
N THR A 50 -3.61 11.16 32.84
CA THR A 50 -4.65 11.77 33.66
C THR A 50 -5.88 12.17 32.85
N GLU A 51 -6.97 12.57 33.53
CA GLU A 51 -8.17 13.10 32.87
C GLU A 51 -7.86 14.35 32.04
N GLU A 52 -6.97 15.21 32.55
CA GLU A 52 -6.52 16.44 31.90
C GLU A 52 -5.68 16.15 30.67
N ILE A 53 -4.80 15.13 30.72
CA ILE A 53 -4.02 14.69 29.57
C ILE A 53 -4.94 14.11 28.48
N LEU A 54 -5.94 13.33 28.86
CA LEU A 54 -6.96 12.87 27.92
C LEU A 54 -7.76 14.03 27.33
N GLU A 55 -8.12 15.04 28.14
CA GLU A 55 -8.82 16.23 27.66
C GLU A 55 -7.92 17.10 26.78
N GLN A 56 -6.63 17.18 27.04
CA GLN A 56 -5.66 17.87 26.20
C GLN A 56 -5.48 17.12 24.87
N PHE A 57 -5.41 15.79 24.91
CA PHE A 57 -5.41 14.97 23.69
C PHE A 57 -6.69 15.19 22.90
N LYS A 58 -7.85 15.25 23.59
CA LYS A 58 -9.13 15.58 22.99
C LYS A 58 -9.17 17.02 22.45
N GLY A 59 -8.64 18.01 23.15
CA GLY A 59 -8.61 19.42 22.74
C GLY A 59 -7.72 19.67 21.53
N GLN A 60 -6.56 19.02 21.50
CA GLN A 60 -5.68 18.98 20.32
C GLN A 60 -6.32 18.22 19.15
N MET A 61 -7.24 17.27 19.43
CA MET A 61 -8.12 16.66 18.42
C MET A 61 -9.32 17.56 18.05
N MET A 62 -9.79 18.45 18.93
CA MET A 62 -10.97 19.32 18.75
C MET A 62 -10.69 20.60 17.94
N GLY A 63 -9.44 21.09 17.92
CA GLY A 63 -9.06 22.26 17.10
C GLY A 63 -9.10 22.01 15.58
N THR A 64 -9.14 20.74 15.17
CA THR A 64 -9.06 20.29 13.76
C THR A 64 -10.39 19.72 13.24
N MET A 65 -11.34 19.41 14.13
CA MET A 65 -12.70 18.97 13.79
C MET A 65 -13.60 20.20 13.65
N GLY A 66 -13.89 20.58 12.40
CA GLY A 66 -14.71 21.76 12.10
C GLY A 66 -16.05 21.82 12.84
N GLY A 67 -16.12 22.68 13.87
CA GLY A 67 -17.34 23.15 14.54
C GLY A 67 -18.19 22.10 15.27
N GLU A 68 -19.20 22.58 16.01
CA GLU A 68 -20.13 21.75 16.79
C GLU A 68 -20.91 20.72 15.96
N GLY A 69 -21.21 21.02 14.69
CA GLY A 69 -21.89 20.09 13.77
C GLY A 69 -21.01 18.90 13.34
N GLY A 70 -19.70 19.10 13.22
CA GLY A 70 -18.75 18.03 12.91
C GLY A 70 -18.62 17.00 14.03
N MET A 71 -18.84 17.42 15.28
CA MET A 71 -18.75 16.56 16.46
C MET A 71 -19.88 15.55 16.58
N ALA A 72 -21.12 15.92 16.25
CA ALA A 72 -22.25 14.99 16.29
C ALA A 72 -22.10 13.89 15.21
N GLU A 73 -21.67 14.28 14.01
CA GLU A 73 -21.40 13.34 12.91
C GLU A 73 -20.19 12.45 13.24
N ALA A 74 -19.12 13.01 13.80
CA ALA A 74 -17.95 12.26 14.22
C ALA A 74 -18.25 11.28 15.35
N ALA A 75 -19.08 11.67 16.32
CA ALA A 75 -19.53 10.80 17.40
C ALA A 75 -20.38 9.63 16.87
N ASP A 76 -21.28 9.86 15.92
CA ASP A 76 -22.07 8.81 15.28
C ASP A 76 -21.20 7.87 14.42
N GLN A 77 -20.23 8.40 13.67
CA GLN A 77 -19.27 7.57 12.93
C GLN A 77 -18.40 6.72 13.86
N MET A 78 -17.91 7.31 14.95
CA MET A 78 -17.16 6.58 15.97
C MET A 78 -18.02 5.51 16.65
N ALA A 79 -19.30 5.79 16.95
CA ALA A 79 -20.25 4.81 17.48
C ALA A 79 -20.50 3.64 16.51
N LYS A 80 -20.40 3.89 15.20
CA LYS A 80 -20.47 2.87 14.14
C LYS A 80 -19.13 2.16 13.86
N GLY A 81 -18.08 2.44 14.63
CA GLY A 81 -16.76 1.84 14.42
C GLY A 81 -15.95 2.45 13.28
N GLN A 82 -16.38 3.57 12.72
CA GLN A 82 -15.70 4.27 11.64
C GLN A 82 -14.81 5.38 12.20
N LEU A 83 -13.70 5.65 11.52
CA LEU A 83 -12.86 6.79 11.85
C LEU A 83 -13.51 8.06 11.29
N PRO A 84 -13.65 9.13 12.08
CA PRO A 84 -14.09 10.43 11.59
C PRO A 84 -13.06 11.03 10.63
N TRP A 85 -13.55 11.81 9.67
CA TRP A 85 -12.74 12.52 8.69
C TRP A 85 -12.97 14.03 8.84
N THR A 86 -11.88 14.79 8.85
CA THR A 86 -11.95 16.25 8.85
C THR A 86 -12.57 16.77 7.54
N ALA A 87 -13.18 17.96 7.57
CA ALA A 87 -13.76 18.58 6.38
C ALA A 87 -12.72 18.73 5.25
N ALA A 88 -11.50 19.16 5.57
CA ALA A 88 -10.41 19.30 4.61
C ALA A 88 -10.01 17.95 3.97
N ALA A 89 -9.93 16.87 4.75
CA ALA A 89 -9.65 15.54 4.21
C ALA A 89 -10.79 15.01 3.33
N LYS A 90 -12.06 15.27 3.71
CA LYS A 90 -13.24 14.92 2.90
C LYS A 90 -13.22 15.68 1.57
N GLU A 91 -12.86 16.96 1.56
CA GLU A 91 -12.75 17.78 0.35
C GLU A 91 -11.65 17.27 -0.59
N ARG A 92 -10.47 16.92 -0.07
CA ARG A 92 -9.41 16.31 -0.88
C ARG A 92 -9.81 14.95 -1.45
N LEU A 93 -10.48 14.11 -0.66
CA LEU A 93 -11.04 12.86 -1.16
C LEU A 93 -12.09 13.10 -2.26
N ALA A 94 -12.89 14.16 -2.15
CA ALA A 94 -13.87 14.53 -3.16
C ALA A 94 -13.25 15.02 -4.48
N ALA A 95 -11.98 15.45 -4.49
CA ALA A 95 -11.26 15.75 -5.72
C ALA A 95 -10.77 14.49 -6.46
N VAL A 96 -10.80 13.32 -5.82
CA VAL A 96 -10.45 12.04 -6.43
C VAL A 96 -11.62 11.49 -7.25
N PRO A 97 -11.38 10.86 -8.41
CA PRO A 97 -12.38 10.06 -9.12
C PRO A 97 -13.15 9.09 -8.21
N GLU A 98 -14.47 9.04 -8.37
CA GLU A 98 -15.40 8.37 -7.44
C GLU A 98 -15.05 6.90 -7.19
N PHE A 99 -14.71 6.16 -8.24
CA PHE A 99 -14.36 4.74 -8.15
C PHE A 99 -13.12 4.47 -7.27
N MET A 100 -12.22 5.46 -7.11
CA MET A 100 -11.03 5.33 -6.27
C MET A 100 -11.27 5.77 -4.83
N ARG A 101 -12.31 6.56 -4.54
CA ARG A 101 -12.54 7.14 -3.21
C ARG A 101 -12.67 6.09 -2.11
N GLY A 102 -13.47 5.05 -2.34
CA GLY A 102 -13.69 3.99 -1.36
C GLY A 102 -12.39 3.27 -0.99
N MET A 103 -11.53 3.04 -1.98
CA MET A 103 -10.22 2.43 -1.77
C MET A 103 -9.27 3.37 -1.02
N ILE A 104 -9.16 4.64 -1.41
CA ILE A 104 -8.30 5.60 -0.71
C ILE A 104 -8.78 5.79 0.73
N LYS A 105 -10.11 5.82 0.96
CA LYS A 105 -10.70 5.87 2.29
C LYS A 105 -10.24 4.69 3.14
N GLN A 106 -10.32 3.48 2.62
CA GLN A 106 -9.85 2.27 3.31
C GLN A 106 -8.34 2.33 3.62
N ILE A 107 -7.50 2.78 2.68
CA ILE A 107 -6.04 2.94 2.93
C ILE A 107 -5.78 3.95 4.04
N ALA A 108 -6.47 5.09 4.02
CA ALA A 108 -6.34 6.12 5.04
C ALA A 108 -6.82 5.63 6.40
N ASP A 109 -7.94 4.90 6.47
CA ASP A 109 -8.45 4.30 7.70
C ASP A 109 -7.48 3.28 8.28
N GLU A 110 -6.86 2.41 7.45
CA GLU A 110 -5.84 1.46 7.91
C GLU A 110 -4.61 2.15 8.47
N ILE A 111 -4.10 3.18 7.78
CA ILE A 111 -2.92 3.95 8.21
C ILE A 111 -3.24 4.71 9.50
N ALA A 112 -4.43 5.30 9.59
CA ALA A 112 -4.92 5.94 10.80
C ALA A 112 -4.95 4.95 11.96
N ARG A 113 -5.63 3.81 11.83
CA ARG A 113 -5.72 2.79 12.89
C ARG A 113 -4.35 2.26 13.31
N LYS A 114 -3.44 2.01 12.36
CA LYS A 114 -2.08 1.53 12.62
C LYS A 114 -1.23 2.59 13.33
N GLY A 115 -1.27 3.83 12.86
CA GLY A 115 -0.60 4.96 13.50
C GLY A 115 -1.22 5.33 14.85
N GLY A 116 -2.43 4.82 15.11
CA GLY A 116 -3.26 5.13 16.26
C GLY A 116 -4.01 6.45 16.10
N HIS A 117 -4.07 7.05 14.92
CA HIS A 117 -4.83 8.28 14.71
C HIS A 117 -6.33 8.06 14.97
N MET A 118 -6.95 9.03 15.63
CA MET A 118 -8.38 9.01 15.96
C MET A 118 -9.27 9.55 14.84
N GLU A 119 -8.65 10.12 13.81
CA GLU A 119 -9.33 10.69 12.66
C GLU A 119 -8.40 10.66 11.45
N VAL A 120 -9.00 10.81 10.27
CA VAL A 120 -8.27 11.14 9.05
C VAL A 120 -8.31 12.65 8.86
N ASN A 121 -7.21 13.31 9.23
CA ASN A 121 -6.99 14.72 9.00
C ASN A 121 -6.23 14.98 7.68
N VAL A 122 -6.09 16.25 7.30
CA VAL A 122 -5.40 16.63 6.06
C VAL A 122 -3.95 16.14 6.02
N ASP A 123 -3.21 16.22 7.12
CA ASP A 123 -1.81 15.78 7.19
C ASP A 123 -1.68 14.26 7.02
N LEU A 124 -2.60 13.49 7.60
CA LEU A 124 -2.64 12.04 7.41
C LEU A 124 -3.01 11.70 5.97
N PHE A 125 -3.96 12.42 5.40
CA PHE A 125 -4.35 12.24 4.01
C PHE A 125 -3.20 12.57 3.06
N GLU A 126 -2.41 13.62 3.34
CA GLU A 126 -1.17 13.93 2.60
C GLU A 126 -0.17 12.78 2.64
N LYS A 127 0.00 12.14 3.81
CA LYS A 127 0.85 10.94 3.93
C LYS A 127 0.31 9.76 3.11
N VAL A 128 -1.01 9.61 3.02
CA VAL A 128 -1.65 8.60 2.17
C VAL A 128 -1.34 8.88 0.69
N GLU A 129 -1.50 10.13 0.25
CA GLU A 129 -1.16 10.57 -1.10
C GLU A 129 0.34 10.34 -1.41
N ALA A 130 1.20 10.64 -0.44
CA ALA A 130 2.65 10.44 -0.50
C ALA A 130 3.08 8.97 -0.67
N LEU A 131 2.23 7.99 -0.32
CA LEU A 131 2.55 6.57 -0.59
C LEU A 131 2.69 6.27 -2.09
N GLY A 132 1.98 7.02 -2.94
CA GLY A 132 2.11 6.95 -4.39
C GLY A 132 3.33 7.72 -4.92
N GLU A 133 4.02 8.46 -4.05
CA GLU A 133 5.17 9.32 -4.36
C GLU A 133 6.50 8.70 -4.02
N ILE A 134 6.52 7.42 -3.63
CA ILE A 134 7.76 6.64 -3.61
C ILE A 134 8.21 6.48 -5.07
N ARG A 135 8.78 7.57 -5.58
CA ARG A 135 9.79 7.57 -6.61
C ARG A 135 10.90 6.73 -6.00
N GLU A 136 11.03 5.51 -6.52
CA GLU A 136 12.38 5.07 -6.86
C GLU A 136 12.95 6.28 -7.57
N GLN A 137 13.86 7.01 -6.90
CA GLN A 137 14.45 8.20 -7.48
C GLN A 137 14.80 7.80 -8.91
N GLU A 138 14.24 8.49 -9.92
CA GLU A 138 14.69 8.34 -11.30
C GLU A 138 16.11 8.88 -11.31
N ALA A 139 17.03 8.08 -10.77
CA ALA A 139 18.44 8.30 -10.80
C ALA A 139 18.81 8.27 -12.27
N ALA A 140 19.70 9.18 -12.66
CA ALA A 140 20.19 9.20 -14.03
C ALA A 140 20.63 7.77 -14.43
N PRO A 141 20.25 7.30 -15.63
CA PRO A 141 20.72 6.01 -16.13
C PRO A 141 22.23 5.92 -16.00
N LEU A 142 22.73 4.78 -15.54
CA LEU A 142 24.19 4.56 -15.51
C LEU A 142 24.71 4.38 -16.94
N GLU A 143 25.99 4.65 -17.14
CA GLU A 143 26.64 4.33 -18.41
C GLU A 143 26.79 2.80 -18.56
N TRP A 144 26.38 2.24 -19.69
CA TRP A 144 26.57 0.82 -20.02
C TRP A 144 27.61 0.69 -21.14
N THR A 145 28.59 -0.21 -21.00
CA THR A 145 29.50 -0.53 -22.10
C THR A 145 28.79 -1.29 -23.21
N GLU A 146 29.36 -1.23 -24.42
CA GLU A 146 28.85 -2.00 -25.55
C GLU A 146 28.82 -3.50 -25.26
N GLY A 147 29.83 -4.04 -24.57
CA GLY A 147 29.84 -5.45 -24.20
C GLY A 147 28.81 -5.79 -23.12
N ALA A 148 28.57 -4.93 -22.14
CA ALA A 148 27.50 -5.14 -21.15
C ALA A 148 26.11 -5.15 -21.81
N LEU A 149 25.89 -4.28 -22.80
CA LEU A 149 24.67 -4.28 -23.61
C LEU A 149 24.56 -5.56 -24.46
N ALA A 150 25.67 -6.06 -25.02
CA ALA A 150 25.66 -7.32 -25.76
C ALA A 150 25.31 -8.52 -24.86
N LEU A 151 25.85 -8.56 -23.64
CA LEU A 151 25.52 -9.57 -22.63
C LEU A 151 24.03 -9.50 -22.22
N LEU A 152 23.48 -8.29 -22.08
CA LEU A 152 22.06 -8.10 -21.81
C LEU A 152 21.20 -8.66 -22.96
N GLN A 153 21.54 -8.34 -24.22
CA GLN A 153 20.85 -8.88 -25.39
C GLN A 153 20.91 -10.41 -25.45
N GLN A 154 22.07 -10.99 -25.13
CA GLN A 154 22.22 -12.44 -25.05
C GLN A 154 21.32 -13.04 -23.95
N LYS A 155 21.28 -12.41 -22.77
CA LYS A 155 20.48 -12.86 -21.62
C LYS A 155 18.98 -12.84 -21.91
N ILE A 156 18.50 -11.88 -22.70
CA ILE A 156 17.08 -11.77 -23.05
C ILE A 156 16.71 -12.50 -24.32
N LYS A 157 17.65 -13.11 -25.06
CA LYS A 157 17.41 -13.72 -26.38
C LYS A 157 16.27 -14.75 -26.42
N GLU A 158 16.03 -15.45 -25.32
CA GLU A 158 14.94 -16.44 -25.19
C GLU A 158 13.60 -15.82 -24.79
N SER A 159 13.58 -14.52 -24.50
CA SER A 159 12.36 -13.78 -24.16
C SER A 159 11.50 -13.60 -25.41
N PRO A 160 10.16 -13.65 -25.28
CA PRO A 160 9.27 -13.34 -26.40
C PRO A 160 9.57 -11.95 -27.00
N PRO A 161 9.60 -11.77 -28.33
CA PRO A 161 9.97 -10.51 -28.97
C PRO A 161 9.24 -9.27 -28.43
N ILE A 162 7.96 -9.42 -28.07
CA ILE A 162 7.14 -8.33 -27.54
C ILE A 162 7.43 -7.95 -26.07
N ALA A 163 8.09 -8.85 -25.34
CA ALA A 163 8.53 -8.61 -23.97
C ALA A 163 10.01 -8.21 -23.91
N MET A 164 10.75 -8.26 -25.03
CA MET A 164 12.19 -7.97 -25.06
C MET A 164 12.52 -6.60 -24.48
N ASP A 165 11.84 -5.54 -24.95
CA ASP A 165 12.06 -4.18 -24.44
C ASP A 165 11.74 -4.09 -22.94
N PHE A 166 10.64 -4.70 -22.51
CA PHE A 166 10.24 -4.72 -21.10
C PHE A 166 11.25 -5.46 -20.22
N VAL A 167 11.69 -6.65 -20.64
CA VAL A 167 12.65 -7.47 -19.90
C VAL A 167 14.01 -6.79 -19.91
N SER A 168 14.41 -6.17 -21.02
CA SER A 168 15.60 -5.34 -21.15
C SER A 168 15.58 -4.18 -20.15
N ASP A 169 14.51 -3.37 -20.16
CA ASP A 169 14.36 -2.22 -19.26
C ASP A 169 14.31 -2.66 -17.79
N MET A 170 13.62 -3.77 -17.50
CA MET A 170 13.55 -4.33 -16.15
C MET A 170 14.93 -4.78 -15.67
N ILE A 171 15.67 -5.54 -16.49
CA ILE A 171 17.01 -6.02 -16.12
C ILE A 171 17.97 -4.83 -16.01
N LYS A 172 17.90 -3.85 -16.90
CA LYS A 172 18.72 -2.63 -16.81
C LYS A 172 18.47 -1.91 -15.49
N HIS A 173 17.21 -1.60 -15.20
CA HIS A 173 16.82 -0.93 -13.96
C HIS A 173 17.32 -1.70 -12.73
N ASP A 174 17.02 -3.01 -12.65
CA ASP A 174 17.43 -3.85 -11.53
C ASP A 174 18.97 -3.92 -11.40
N THR A 175 19.70 -3.94 -12.52
CA THR A 175 21.19 -3.97 -12.53
C THR A 175 21.78 -2.64 -12.07
N GLU A 176 21.26 -1.51 -12.59
CA GLU A 176 21.73 -0.19 -12.19
C GLU A 176 21.41 0.11 -10.72
N GLU A 177 20.29 -0.39 -10.22
CA GLU A 177 19.94 -0.26 -8.80
C GLU A 177 20.96 -1.00 -7.91
N LEU A 178 21.24 -2.27 -8.22
CA LEU A 178 22.27 -3.05 -7.49
C LEU A 178 23.67 -2.45 -7.61
N ALA A 179 23.99 -1.87 -8.77
CA ALA A 179 25.25 -1.18 -8.99
C ALA A 179 25.36 0.07 -8.11
N ARG A 180 24.30 0.89 -8.03
CA ARG A 180 24.25 2.06 -7.15
C ARG A 180 24.37 1.70 -5.68
N GLU A 181 23.71 0.62 -5.24
CA GLU A 181 23.86 0.11 -3.86
C GLU A 181 25.31 -0.26 -3.51
N LYS A 182 26.09 -0.68 -4.51
CA LYS A 182 27.53 -0.99 -4.38
C LYS A 182 28.44 0.22 -4.66
N GLY A 183 27.88 1.41 -4.90
CA GLY A 183 28.63 2.63 -5.20
C GLY A 183 29.22 2.68 -6.62
N LEU A 184 28.76 1.83 -7.53
CA LEU A 184 29.21 1.78 -8.92
C LEU A 184 28.48 2.83 -9.75
N THR A 185 29.20 3.44 -10.70
CA THR A 185 28.70 4.53 -11.57
C THR A 185 28.63 4.14 -13.05
N ARG A 186 29.11 2.93 -13.39
CA ARG A 186 29.17 2.38 -14.75
C ARG A 186 28.94 0.88 -14.70
N ILE A 187 28.28 0.35 -15.72
CA ILE A 187 28.04 -1.08 -15.93
C ILE A 187 28.93 -1.56 -17.08
N ASP A 188 30.02 -2.22 -16.74
CA ASP A 188 30.83 -2.99 -17.69
C ASP A 188 30.47 -4.49 -17.65
N GLU A 189 31.13 -5.25 -18.51
CA GLU A 189 30.90 -6.68 -18.71
C GLU A 189 31.11 -7.47 -17.42
N GLU A 190 32.18 -7.19 -16.68
CA GLU A 190 32.50 -7.85 -15.42
C GLU A 190 31.44 -7.54 -14.35
N THR A 191 31.08 -6.26 -14.23
CA THR A 191 30.03 -5.81 -13.31
C THR A 191 28.69 -6.46 -13.63
N ALA A 192 28.29 -6.50 -14.90
CA ALA A 192 27.02 -7.12 -15.32
C ALA A 192 26.98 -8.61 -14.96
N VAL A 193 28.03 -9.37 -15.28
CA VAL A 193 28.13 -10.80 -14.94
C VAL A 193 28.09 -10.99 -13.42
N GLN A 194 28.91 -10.25 -12.68
CA GLN A 194 28.97 -10.34 -11.22
C GLN A 194 27.61 -10.08 -10.57
N LEU A 195 26.89 -9.05 -11.02
CA LEU A 195 25.57 -8.70 -10.49
C LEU A 195 24.50 -9.73 -10.83
N TRP A 196 24.57 -10.37 -12.00
CA TRP A 196 23.58 -11.35 -12.44
C TRP A 196 23.81 -12.76 -11.89
N GLU A 197 25.07 -13.12 -11.63
CA GLU A 197 25.43 -14.41 -11.04
C GLU A 197 25.43 -14.39 -9.50
N ALA A 198 25.43 -13.20 -8.89
CA ALA A 198 25.32 -13.06 -7.45
C ALA A 198 24.05 -13.76 -6.93
N PRO A 199 24.18 -14.68 -5.95
CA PRO A 199 23.02 -15.34 -5.37
C PRO A 199 22.13 -14.29 -4.70
N GLN A 200 20.86 -14.25 -5.10
CA GLN A 200 19.90 -13.37 -4.46
C GLN A 200 19.62 -13.85 -3.04
N GLU A 201 19.62 -12.91 -2.11
CA GLU A 201 19.26 -13.20 -0.74
C GLU A 201 17.82 -13.73 -0.66
N ARG A 202 17.65 -14.89 -0.03
CA ARG A 202 16.34 -15.50 0.14
C ARG A 202 15.54 -14.69 1.15
N VAL A 203 14.31 -14.37 0.77
CA VAL A 203 13.34 -13.72 1.65
C VAL A 203 12.39 -14.80 2.19
N ALA A 204 12.37 -14.96 3.51
CA ALA A 204 11.42 -15.83 4.19
C ALA A 204 10.00 -15.25 4.14
N TRP A 205 9.00 -16.08 4.40
CA TRP A 205 7.61 -15.66 4.51
C TRP A 205 7.05 -16.21 5.80
N SER A 206 6.41 -15.35 6.60
CA SER A 206 5.62 -15.82 7.73
C SER A 206 4.46 -16.69 7.23
N ASP A 207 4.01 -17.64 8.06
CA ASP A 207 2.87 -18.51 7.74
C ASP A 207 1.61 -17.72 7.40
N GLU A 208 1.37 -16.61 8.10
CA GLU A 208 0.21 -15.75 7.89
C GLU A 208 0.30 -15.04 6.52
N ALA A 209 1.45 -14.45 6.20
CA ALA A 209 1.68 -13.80 4.91
C ALA A 209 1.56 -14.79 3.75
N TRP A 210 2.09 -16.00 3.92
CA TRP A 210 2.00 -17.06 2.94
C TRP A 210 0.55 -17.46 2.68
N LYS A 211 -0.24 -17.70 3.75
CA LYS A 211 -1.67 -18.00 3.62
C LYS A 211 -2.43 -16.89 2.91
N ARG A 212 -2.15 -15.62 3.23
CA ARG A 212 -2.75 -14.45 2.56
C ARG A 212 -2.39 -14.38 1.07
N LEU A 213 -1.16 -14.73 0.69
CA LEU A 213 -0.78 -14.81 -0.71
C LEU A 213 -1.59 -15.89 -1.45
N GLN A 214 -1.86 -17.03 -0.82
CA GLN A 214 -2.65 -18.12 -1.42
C GLN A 214 -4.08 -17.73 -1.74
N THR A 215 -4.67 -16.76 -1.03
CA THR A 215 -6.03 -16.27 -1.33
C THR A 215 -6.12 -15.45 -2.62
N SER A 216 -4.98 -15.07 -3.20
CA SER A 216 -4.94 -14.36 -4.48
C SER A 216 -5.17 -15.33 -5.66
N PRO A 217 -5.82 -14.90 -6.76
CA PRO A 217 -5.99 -15.73 -7.94
C PRO A 217 -4.66 -16.21 -8.55
N ASP A 218 -4.66 -17.41 -9.13
CA ASP A 218 -3.46 -18.07 -9.68
C ASP A 218 -2.68 -17.17 -10.65
N PHE A 219 -3.40 -16.50 -11.55
CA PHE A 219 -2.82 -15.67 -12.62
C PHE A 219 -2.07 -14.42 -12.10
N VAL A 220 -2.35 -13.95 -10.87
CA VAL A 220 -1.60 -12.85 -10.23
C VAL A 220 -0.69 -13.29 -9.10
N ARG A 221 -0.93 -14.47 -8.48
CA ARG A 221 -0.22 -14.90 -7.27
C ARG A 221 1.30 -14.90 -7.44
N SER A 222 1.79 -15.46 -8.55
CA SER A 222 3.23 -15.51 -8.83
C SER A 222 3.84 -14.11 -9.01
N GLY A 223 3.09 -13.19 -9.62
CA GLY A 223 3.48 -11.79 -9.78
C GLY A 223 3.55 -11.05 -8.45
N ILE A 224 2.53 -11.21 -7.60
CA ILE A 224 2.46 -10.61 -6.25
C ILE A 224 3.65 -11.11 -5.41
N ARG A 225 3.92 -12.42 -5.42
CA ARG A 225 5.05 -13.01 -4.70
C ARG A 225 6.38 -12.37 -5.11
N LYS A 226 6.67 -12.36 -6.41
CA LYS A 226 7.92 -11.79 -6.95
C LYS A 226 8.06 -10.30 -6.62
N ALA A 227 6.97 -9.54 -6.72
CA ALA A 227 6.96 -8.12 -6.38
C ALA A 227 7.22 -7.88 -4.88
N ALA A 228 6.60 -8.67 -4.01
CA ALA A 228 6.79 -8.59 -2.56
C ALA A 228 8.23 -8.97 -2.16
N GLU A 229 8.78 -10.07 -2.67
CA GLU A 229 10.16 -10.49 -2.41
C GLU A 229 11.18 -9.46 -2.93
N ARG A 230 10.93 -8.87 -4.10
CA ARG A 230 11.77 -7.79 -4.63
C ARG A 230 11.75 -6.58 -3.70
N ARG A 231 10.55 -6.17 -3.26
CA ARG A 231 10.39 -5.04 -2.36
C ARG A 231 11.03 -5.28 -1.00
N ALA A 232 10.92 -6.50 -0.48
CA ALA A 232 11.56 -6.92 0.76
C ALA A 232 13.08 -6.80 0.68
N ARG A 233 13.70 -7.31 -0.39
CA ARG A 233 15.15 -7.18 -0.62
C ARG A 233 15.60 -5.72 -0.64
N LYS A 234 14.87 -4.87 -1.36
CA LYS A 234 15.14 -3.41 -1.44
C LYS A 234 15.04 -2.71 -0.08
N LEU A 235 14.23 -3.23 0.83
CA LEU A 235 14.09 -2.71 2.19
C LEU A 235 15.03 -3.41 3.18
N GLY A 236 15.88 -4.34 2.73
CA GLY A 236 16.75 -5.14 3.59
C GLY A 236 16.01 -6.14 4.49
N LEU A 237 14.76 -6.46 4.18
CA LEU A 237 13.93 -7.34 4.97
C LEU A 237 14.29 -8.81 4.70
N LYS A 238 14.53 -9.57 5.76
CA LYS A 238 14.81 -11.02 5.69
C LYS A 238 13.55 -11.86 5.60
N GLU A 239 12.41 -11.31 6.03
CA GLU A 239 11.11 -11.97 6.04
C GLU A 239 10.00 -11.02 5.59
N VAL A 240 9.03 -11.53 4.83
CA VAL A 240 7.76 -10.87 4.53
C VAL A 240 6.67 -11.38 5.48
N ASP A 241 6.16 -10.47 6.30
CA ASP A 241 5.00 -10.71 7.15
C ASP A 241 3.70 -10.11 6.58
N SER A 242 2.62 -10.33 7.33
CA SER A 242 1.28 -9.83 7.02
C SER A 242 1.25 -8.29 6.90
N GLU A 243 1.97 -7.58 7.76
CA GLU A 243 2.01 -6.12 7.77
C GLU A 243 2.77 -5.54 6.57
N HIS A 244 3.87 -6.19 6.17
CA HIS A 244 4.61 -5.84 4.97
C HIS A 244 3.73 -5.93 3.72
N LEU A 245 2.93 -7.01 3.59
CA LEU A 245 1.99 -7.15 2.45
C LEU A 245 0.96 -6.02 2.39
N THR A 246 0.41 -5.61 3.53
CA THR A 246 -0.53 -4.48 3.61
C THR A 246 0.14 -3.19 3.16
N THR A 247 1.38 -2.95 3.61
CA THR A 247 2.17 -1.78 3.24
C THR A 247 2.49 -1.76 1.74
N PHE A 248 2.97 -2.89 1.18
CA PHE A 248 3.30 -3.01 -0.24
C PHE A 248 2.07 -2.82 -1.13
N ARG A 249 0.94 -3.42 -0.73
CA ARG A 249 -0.35 -3.23 -1.40
C ARG A 249 -0.75 -1.76 -1.42
N ASN A 250 -0.72 -1.07 -0.27
CA ASN A 250 -1.16 0.33 -0.19
C ASN A 250 -0.29 1.25 -1.07
N GLN A 251 1.03 1.04 -1.07
CA GLN A 251 1.96 1.75 -1.97
C GLN A 251 1.65 1.49 -3.43
N ALA A 252 1.45 0.22 -3.82
CA ALA A 252 1.13 -0.17 -5.20
C ALA A 252 -0.21 0.45 -5.66
N MET A 253 -1.23 0.46 -4.81
CA MET A 253 -2.52 1.06 -5.13
C MET A 253 -2.41 2.58 -5.29
N MET A 254 -1.74 3.29 -4.39
CA MET A 254 -1.58 4.74 -4.52
C MET A 254 -0.74 5.13 -5.75
N LYS A 255 0.25 4.31 -6.13
CA LYS A 255 0.98 4.48 -7.40
C LYS A 255 0.07 4.31 -8.61
N ALA A 256 -0.85 3.35 -8.58
CA ALA A 256 -1.85 3.15 -9.63
C ALA A 256 -2.83 4.34 -9.71
N VAL A 257 -3.35 4.82 -8.57
CA VAL A 257 -4.22 6.02 -8.48
C VAL A 257 -3.57 7.21 -9.17
N LYS A 258 -2.29 7.49 -8.84
CA LYS A 258 -1.56 8.63 -9.41
C LYS A 258 -1.41 8.52 -10.93
N ARG A 259 -1.11 7.32 -11.44
CA ARG A 259 -1.02 7.05 -12.88
C ARG A 259 -2.36 7.23 -13.59
N ILE A 260 -3.43 6.69 -13.04
CA ILE A 260 -4.78 6.83 -13.58
C ILE A 260 -5.17 8.31 -13.65
N ARG A 261 -4.91 9.06 -12.58
CA ARG A 261 -5.15 10.52 -12.53
C ARG A 261 -4.33 11.28 -13.58
N SER A 262 -3.07 10.89 -13.83
CA SER A 262 -2.26 11.54 -14.87
C SER A 262 -2.78 11.31 -16.29
N PHE A 263 -3.57 10.25 -16.51
CA PHE A 263 -4.23 10.00 -17.79
C PHE A 263 -5.62 10.67 -17.90
N GLY A 264 -6.09 11.35 -16.84
CA GLY A 264 -7.36 12.07 -16.84
C GLY A 264 -8.60 11.18 -16.74
N TYR A 265 -8.46 9.91 -16.32
CA TYR A 265 -9.61 9.02 -16.16
C TYR A 265 -10.38 9.34 -14.88
N ASN A 266 -11.66 9.65 -15.03
CA ASN A 266 -12.59 9.94 -13.93
C ASN A 266 -13.48 8.73 -13.58
N GLU A 267 -13.48 7.71 -14.43
CA GLU A 267 -14.27 6.47 -14.26
C GLU A 267 -13.41 5.24 -14.59
N LEU A 268 -13.72 4.10 -13.95
CA LEU A 268 -13.04 2.83 -14.19
C LEU A 268 -13.85 1.95 -15.14
N THR A 269 -13.90 2.30 -16.41
CA THR A 269 -14.52 1.45 -17.43
C THR A 269 -13.52 0.46 -18.00
N PHE A 270 -13.98 -0.68 -18.52
CA PHE A 270 -13.12 -1.55 -19.33
C PHE A 270 -12.62 -0.83 -20.59
N ASP A 271 -13.37 0.14 -21.10
CA ASP A 271 -12.96 1.01 -22.20
C ASP A 271 -11.71 1.83 -21.84
N ALA A 272 -11.52 2.21 -20.57
CA ALA A 272 -10.29 2.85 -20.11
C ALA A 272 -9.09 1.89 -20.15
N PHE A 273 -9.30 0.58 -19.93
CA PHE A 273 -8.27 -0.44 -20.07
C PHE A 273 -7.96 -0.75 -21.53
N ASP A 274 -8.97 -0.83 -22.38
CA ASP A 274 -8.79 -1.04 -23.83
C ASP A 274 -8.11 0.18 -24.45
N THR A 275 -8.49 1.39 -24.01
CA THR A 275 -7.80 2.64 -24.35
C THR A 275 -6.37 2.64 -23.81
N ALA A 276 -6.10 2.10 -22.61
CA ALA A 276 -4.75 1.98 -22.09
C ALA A 276 -3.91 0.97 -22.90
N LEU A 277 -4.50 -0.14 -23.38
CA LEU A 277 -3.83 -1.09 -24.26
C LEU A 277 -3.45 -0.43 -25.60
N GLN A 278 -4.34 0.41 -26.13
CA GLN A 278 -4.11 1.18 -27.35
C GLN A 278 -3.12 2.34 -27.17
N LYS A 279 -3.16 3.07 -26.05
CA LYS A 279 -2.30 4.26 -25.84
C LYS A 279 -0.94 3.91 -25.26
N THR A 280 -0.81 2.78 -24.59
CA THR A 280 0.47 2.35 -24.03
C THR A 280 1.20 1.51 -25.06
N LYS A 281 2.19 2.12 -25.74
CA LYS A 281 3.00 1.48 -26.79
C LYS A 281 3.48 0.05 -26.44
N ARG A 282 3.82 -0.18 -25.16
CA ARG A 282 4.29 -1.48 -24.63
C ARG A 282 3.22 -2.58 -24.47
N LEU A 283 1.93 -2.23 -24.56
CA LEU A 283 0.81 -3.18 -24.42
C LEU A 283 0.20 -3.55 -25.77
N GLN A 284 0.52 -2.81 -26.84
CA GLN A 284 0.02 -3.06 -28.18
C GLN A 284 0.57 -4.38 -28.74
N GLY A 285 -0.31 -5.27 -29.20
CA GLY A 285 0.03 -6.56 -29.81
C GLY A 285 0.46 -7.66 -28.83
N ASN A 286 0.29 -7.46 -27.51
CA ASN A 286 0.77 -8.39 -26.50
C ASN A 286 -0.28 -9.46 -26.17
N ASP A 287 -0.23 -10.58 -26.91
CA ASP A 287 -1.14 -11.72 -26.74
C ASP A 287 -1.20 -12.26 -25.30
N GLN A 288 -0.09 -12.18 -24.56
CA GLN A 288 -0.05 -12.61 -23.15
C GLN A 288 -0.72 -11.60 -22.22
N ALA A 289 -0.58 -10.30 -22.49
CA ALA A 289 -1.32 -9.27 -21.77
C ALA A 289 -2.82 -9.38 -22.07
N GLU A 290 -3.17 -9.62 -23.33
CA GLU A 290 -4.55 -9.83 -23.75
C GLU A 290 -5.16 -11.10 -23.14
N LYS A 291 -4.43 -12.21 -23.12
CA LYS A 291 -4.84 -13.45 -22.43
C LYS A 291 -5.01 -13.22 -20.92
N ARG A 292 -4.08 -12.51 -20.27
CA ARG A 292 -4.23 -12.13 -18.85
C ARG A 292 -5.46 -11.24 -18.62
N LEU A 293 -5.75 -10.32 -19.54
CA LEU A 293 -6.95 -9.48 -19.48
C LEU A 293 -8.22 -10.31 -19.67
N GLN A 294 -8.21 -11.31 -20.55
CA GLN A 294 -9.31 -12.26 -20.70
C GLN A 294 -9.49 -13.11 -19.44
N GLU A 295 -8.41 -13.61 -18.84
CA GLU A 295 -8.44 -14.34 -17.57
C GLU A 295 -9.00 -13.48 -16.44
N ILE A 296 -8.60 -12.20 -16.37
CA ILE A 296 -9.17 -11.19 -15.46
C ILE A 296 -10.68 -11.06 -15.72
N ARG A 297 -11.09 -10.79 -16.97
CA ARG A 297 -12.50 -10.64 -17.35
C ARG A 297 -13.31 -11.86 -16.96
N SER A 298 -12.85 -13.06 -17.30
CA SER A 298 -13.51 -14.32 -16.97
C SER A 298 -13.63 -14.54 -15.46
N HIS A 299 -12.55 -14.30 -14.70
CA HIS A 299 -12.55 -14.44 -13.25
C HIS A 299 -13.53 -13.49 -12.57
N PHE A 300 -13.69 -12.26 -13.09
CA PHE A 300 -14.65 -11.32 -12.55
C PHE A 300 -16.08 -11.59 -13.02
N SER A 301 -16.30 -12.05 -14.25
CA SER A 301 -17.65 -12.36 -14.75
C SER A 301 -18.28 -13.59 -14.10
N ASP A 302 -17.49 -14.49 -13.53
CA ASP A 302 -17.98 -15.73 -12.90
C ASP A 302 -18.80 -15.45 -11.61
N PRO A 303 -20.10 -15.83 -11.58
CA PRO A 303 -20.96 -15.66 -10.42
C PRO A 303 -20.59 -16.52 -9.20
N GLU A 304 -19.87 -17.63 -9.39
CA GLU A 304 -19.46 -18.56 -8.33
C GLU A 304 -18.18 -18.13 -7.61
N VAL A 305 -17.45 -17.12 -8.14
CA VAL A 305 -16.26 -16.57 -7.49
C VAL A 305 -16.65 -15.85 -6.20
N LYS A 306 -16.49 -16.59 -5.10
CA LYS A 306 -16.71 -16.09 -3.73
C LYS A 306 -15.84 -14.86 -3.48
N LYS A 307 -16.40 -13.87 -2.78
CA LYS A 307 -15.61 -12.75 -2.25
C LYS A 307 -14.47 -13.35 -1.41
N PRO A 308 -13.21 -12.92 -1.60
CA PRO A 308 -12.15 -13.35 -0.71
C PRO A 308 -12.56 -13.03 0.73
N GLU A 309 -12.59 -14.03 1.61
CA GLU A 309 -12.77 -13.78 3.04
C GLU A 309 -11.57 -12.95 3.52
N GLY A 310 -11.83 -11.82 4.19
CA GLY A 310 -10.77 -10.97 4.75
C GLY A 310 -10.67 -9.54 4.22
N GLY A 311 -11.76 -8.95 3.71
CA GLY A 311 -11.83 -7.49 3.51
C GLY A 311 -10.75 -6.95 2.58
N THR A 312 -10.55 -7.58 1.42
CA THR A 312 -9.63 -7.06 0.41
C THR A 312 -10.05 -5.66 0.01
N LEU A 313 -9.10 -4.72 0.09
CA LEU A 313 -9.25 -3.36 -0.39
C LEU A 313 -9.73 -3.38 -1.84
N GLY A 314 -10.88 -2.78 -2.11
CA GLY A 314 -11.54 -2.88 -3.41
C GLY A 314 -12.53 -4.04 -3.57
N ALA A 315 -12.92 -4.80 -2.54
CA ALA A 315 -14.01 -5.79 -2.65
C ALA A 315 -15.34 -5.16 -3.10
N GLU A 316 -15.60 -3.92 -2.69
CA GLU A 316 -16.72 -3.11 -3.15
C GLU A 316 -16.55 -2.64 -4.60
N LEU A 317 -15.34 -2.17 -4.96
CA LEU A 317 -14.97 -1.83 -6.34
C LEU A 317 -15.15 -3.03 -7.26
N MET A 318 -14.67 -4.21 -6.86
CA MET A 318 -14.85 -5.48 -7.55
C MET A 318 -16.31 -5.93 -7.59
N GLY A 319 -17.10 -5.60 -6.59
CA GLY A 319 -18.56 -5.80 -6.60
C GLY A 319 -19.24 -4.95 -7.66
N ARG A 320 -18.89 -3.66 -7.75
CA ARG A 320 -19.41 -2.74 -8.79
C ARG A 320 -18.94 -3.15 -10.18
N PHE A 321 -17.67 -3.53 -10.30
CA PHE A 321 -17.08 -4.06 -11.52
C PHE A 321 -17.81 -5.32 -12.03
N ARG A 322 -18.19 -6.23 -11.11
CA ARG A 322 -19.00 -7.40 -11.43
C ARG A 322 -20.41 -7.07 -11.93
N LYS A 323 -21.07 -6.10 -11.29
CA LYS A 323 -22.40 -5.64 -11.71
C LYS A 323 -22.38 -5.01 -13.10
N PHE A 324 -21.39 -4.17 -13.36
CA PHE A 324 -21.16 -3.57 -14.68
C PHE A 324 -20.92 -4.62 -15.76
N LEU A 325 -20.07 -5.62 -15.50
CA LEU A 325 -19.83 -6.73 -16.43
C LEU A 325 -21.09 -7.56 -16.75
N LYS A 326 -22.07 -7.57 -15.85
CA LYS A 326 -23.37 -8.23 -16.06
C LYS A 326 -24.40 -7.33 -16.74
N GLY A 327 -24.06 -6.08 -17.06
CA GLY A 327 -25.00 -5.08 -17.58
C GLY A 327 -26.00 -4.55 -16.53
N GLU A 328 -25.76 -4.86 -15.25
CA GLU A 328 -26.65 -4.54 -14.12
C GLU A 328 -26.20 -3.24 -13.43
N GLY A 329 -26.41 -2.10 -14.08
CA GLY A 329 -26.16 -0.76 -13.53
C GLY A 329 -24.89 -0.07 -14.02
N SER A 330 -24.74 1.20 -13.65
CA SER A 330 -23.53 2.00 -13.88
C SER A 330 -22.51 1.80 -12.73
N LEU A 331 -21.23 2.03 -13.02
CA LEU A 331 -20.11 1.89 -12.08
C LEU A 331 -20.05 2.98 -11.00
#